data_AF-A0A1X1Y431-F1
#
_entry.id   AF-A0A1X1Y431-F1
#
_cell.length_a   1.000
_cell.length_b   1.000
_cell.length_c   1.000
_cell.angle_alpha   90.00
_cell.angle_beta   90.00
_cell.angle_gamma   90.00
#
_symmetry.space_group_name_H-M   'P 1'
#
loop_
_entity.id
_entity.type
_entity.pdbx_description
1 polymer ?
#
loop_
_entity_poly.entity_id
_entity_poly.type
_entity_poly.pdbx_seq_one_letter_code
_entity_poly.pdbx_strand_id
1 'polypeptide(L)'
;MTEAAAVSQLEERRQPTTTLEGWRRFVDADPPQFTLLDDRDWSSLSDAERTAYDEARVAHHSEQRRSTSASAFARFLGLPTLNPRMNVTDISDAVCQVLIDARTDIVVVDEIHNLNLDTRAGEELSDHLKYFTEHLPATFVYAGIDVERSGVFTGTRGRQLAGRCAVIHTSPFPFGDEWTSLVAAMEGTLRLHRHQPGTLVADTKYLHRRTNGMIGSLAHLIRSAAIQAMLSETEQVTRELMDTVLIDYAAHTAAQRSAS
;
A
#
# COMPACT_ATOMS: atom_id res chain seq x y z
N MET A 1 -19.56 -6.80 20.56
CA MET A 1 -18.53 -7.68 19.97
C MET A 1 -17.39 -7.75 20.97
N THR A 2 -17.12 -8.95 21.51
CA THR A 2 -16.21 -9.14 22.64
C THR A 2 -14.75 -8.91 22.21
N GLU A 3 -13.94 -8.35 23.10
CA GLU A 3 -12.49 -8.05 23.01
C GLU A 3 -11.65 -9.15 22.32
N ALA A 4 -11.99 -10.42 22.54
CA ALA A 4 -11.35 -11.57 21.88
C ALA A 4 -11.53 -11.61 20.34
N ALA A 5 -12.63 -11.08 19.81
CA ALA A 5 -12.90 -11.06 18.37
C ALA A 5 -12.04 -10.03 17.63
N ALA A 6 -11.79 -8.87 18.23
CA ALA A 6 -10.95 -7.83 17.63
C ALA A 6 -9.47 -8.25 17.60
N VAL A 7 -8.98 -8.87 18.69
CA VAL A 7 -7.60 -9.39 18.76
C VAL A 7 -7.40 -10.58 17.81
N SER A 8 -8.37 -11.49 17.70
CA SER A 8 -8.32 -12.63 16.77
C SER A 8 -8.31 -12.17 15.29
N GLN A 9 -9.08 -11.15 14.94
CA GLN A 9 -9.08 -10.58 13.58
C GLN A 9 -7.74 -9.92 13.21
N LEU A 10 -7.09 -9.28 14.19
CA LEU A 10 -5.76 -8.69 14.02
C LEU A 10 -4.66 -9.76 13.88
N GLU A 11 -4.78 -10.90 14.57
CA GLU A 11 -3.84 -12.03 14.42
C GLU A 11 -4.00 -12.77 13.08
N GLU A 12 -5.23 -12.94 12.58
CA GLU A 12 -5.49 -13.59 11.29
C GLU A 12 -4.90 -12.81 10.10
N ARG A 13 -4.91 -11.47 10.18
CA ARG A 13 -4.32 -10.57 9.17
C ARG A 13 -2.79 -10.45 9.23
N ARG A 14 -2.17 -10.91 10.31
CA ARG A 14 -0.70 -10.95 10.46
C ARG A 14 -0.05 -12.10 9.67
N GLN A 15 -0.82 -13.01 9.09
CA GLN A 15 -0.27 -14.07 8.26
C GLN A 15 0.37 -13.51 6.98
N PRO A 16 1.45 -14.13 6.45
CA PRO A 16 2.16 -13.59 5.31
C PRO A 16 1.26 -13.55 4.07
N THR A 17 1.03 -12.36 3.50
CA THR A 17 0.39 -12.15 2.18
C THR A 17 1.31 -12.60 1.03
N THR A 18 2.15 -13.60 1.26
CA THR A 18 3.09 -14.20 0.29
C THR A 18 2.62 -15.58 -0.18
N THR A 19 1.39 -15.97 0.16
CA THR A 19 0.69 -17.20 -0.27
C THR A 19 -0.68 -16.84 -0.87
N LEU A 20 -1.20 -17.56 -1.87
CA LEU A 20 -2.53 -17.34 -2.47
C LEU A 20 -3.63 -17.58 -1.45
N GLU A 21 -3.44 -18.52 -0.54
CA GLU A 21 -4.35 -18.75 0.59
C GLU A 21 -4.35 -17.56 1.55
N GLY A 22 -3.17 -17.03 1.91
CA GLY A 22 -3.05 -15.84 2.75
C GLY A 22 -3.60 -14.58 2.08
N TRP A 23 -3.50 -14.47 0.76
CA TRP A 23 -4.07 -13.37 -0.02
C TRP A 23 -5.57 -13.48 -0.21
N ARG A 24 -6.09 -14.68 -0.53
CA ARG A 24 -7.54 -14.93 -0.58
C ARG A 24 -8.16 -14.62 0.77
N ARG A 25 -7.57 -15.09 1.86
CA ARG A 25 -8.01 -14.72 3.22
C ARG A 25 -7.88 -13.23 3.51
N PHE A 26 -6.84 -12.54 3.02
CA PHE A 26 -6.75 -11.09 3.19
C PHE A 26 -7.83 -10.32 2.41
N VAL A 27 -8.16 -10.77 1.20
CA VAL A 27 -9.20 -10.17 0.34
C VAL A 27 -10.60 -10.49 0.87
N ASP A 28 -10.81 -11.73 1.35
CA ASP A 28 -12.07 -12.22 1.91
C ASP A 28 -12.26 -11.80 3.37
N ALA A 29 -11.19 -11.41 4.08
CA ALA A 29 -11.29 -10.83 5.40
C ALA A 29 -11.88 -9.43 5.29
N ASP A 30 -12.96 -9.19 6.03
CA ASP A 30 -13.51 -7.87 6.17
C ASP A 30 -12.39 -6.85 6.47
N PRO A 31 -12.43 -5.64 5.88
CA PRO A 31 -11.53 -4.56 6.28
C PRO A 31 -11.58 -4.43 7.80
N PRO A 32 -10.46 -4.15 8.48
CA PRO A 32 -10.43 -4.16 9.92
C PRO A 32 -11.37 -3.05 10.39
N GLN A 33 -12.54 -3.45 10.87
CA GLN A 33 -13.53 -2.53 11.38
C GLN A 33 -13.29 -2.41 12.87
N PHE A 34 -12.46 -1.45 13.25
CA PHE A 34 -12.43 -1.01 14.63
C PHE A 34 -13.70 -0.19 14.89
N THR A 35 -14.55 -0.63 15.81
CA THR A 35 -15.73 0.15 16.24
C THR A 35 -15.33 0.90 17.49
N LEU A 36 -15.46 2.23 17.48
CA LEU A 36 -15.24 3.03 18.69
C LEU A 36 -16.27 2.63 19.74
N LEU A 37 -15.82 2.52 20.99
CA LEU A 37 -16.74 2.46 22.13
C LEU A 37 -17.55 3.76 22.18
N ASP A 38 -18.76 3.70 22.73
CA ASP A 38 -19.49 4.92 23.04
C ASP A 38 -18.80 5.68 24.18
N ASP A 39 -19.15 6.97 24.35
CA ASP A 39 -18.47 7.83 25.33
C ASP A 39 -18.64 7.35 26.77
N ARG A 40 -19.75 6.65 27.07
CA ARG A 40 -20.04 6.15 28.42
C ARG A 40 -19.14 4.95 28.73
N ASP A 41 -19.07 4.00 27.80
CA ASP A 41 -18.25 2.80 27.93
C ASP A 41 -16.77 3.18 27.94
N TRP A 42 -16.35 4.07 27.05
CA TRP A 42 -14.98 4.60 27.00
C TRP A 42 -14.57 5.29 28.31
N SER A 43 -15.45 6.13 28.87
CA SER A 43 -15.19 6.82 30.15
C SER A 43 -15.17 5.87 31.36
N SER A 44 -15.70 4.65 31.21
CA SER A 44 -15.77 3.66 32.28
C SER A 44 -14.59 2.69 32.32
N LEU A 45 -13.71 2.73 31.31
CA LEU A 45 -12.52 1.87 31.24
C LEU A 45 -11.55 2.18 32.39
N SER A 46 -11.00 1.12 32.98
CA SER A 46 -9.83 1.22 33.83
C SER A 46 -8.58 1.61 33.02
N ASP A 47 -7.52 2.08 33.69
CA ASP A 47 -6.28 2.47 33.02
C ASP A 47 -5.67 1.33 32.16
N ALA A 48 -5.79 0.08 32.63
CA ALA A 48 -5.30 -1.09 31.90
C ALA A 48 -6.14 -1.38 30.65
N GLU A 49 -7.47 -1.31 30.76
CA GLU A 49 -8.38 -1.51 29.62
C GLU A 49 -8.25 -0.37 28.60
N ARG A 50 -8.08 0.87 29.06
CA ARG A 50 -7.86 2.03 28.20
C ARG A 50 -6.55 1.92 27.42
N THR A 51 -5.48 1.44 28.07
CA THR A 51 -4.20 1.17 27.40
C THR A 51 -4.36 0.13 26.28
N ALA A 52 -4.99 -1.01 26.57
CA ALA A 52 -5.22 -2.06 25.57
C ALA A 52 -6.11 -1.58 24.41
N TYR A 53 -7.14 -0.79 24.72
CA TYR A 53 -8.02 -0.17 23.74
C TYR A 53 -7.27 0.80 22.81
N ASP A 54 -6.43 1.67 23.38
CA ASP A 54 -5.64 2.65 22.60
C ASP A 54 -4.54 1.96 21.78
N GLU A 55 -3.92 0.90 22.29
CA GLU A 55 -2.99 0.07 21.52
C GLU A 55 -3.67 -0.55 20.29
N ALA A 56 -4.90 -1.05 20.43
CA ALA A 56 -5.65 -1.60 19.31
C ALA A 56 -6.03 -0.53 18.26
N ARG A 57 -6.32 0.71 18.70
CA ARG A 57 -6.56 1.85 17.81
C ARG A 57 -5.28 2.28 17.07
N VAL A 58 -4.15 2.33 17.77
CA VAL A 58 -2.84 2.59 17.15
C VAL A 58 -2.47 1.48 16.16
N ALA A 59 -2.75 0.22 16.48
CA ALA A 59 -2.57 -0.90 15.56
C ALA A 59 -3.40 -0.74 14.29
N HIS A 60 -4.69 -0.38 14.42
CA HIS A 60 -5.57 -0.07 13.29
C HIS A 60 -4.99 1.06 12.41
N HIS A 61 -4.43 2.11 13.01
CA HIS A 61 -3.82 3.20 12.25
C HIS A 61 -2.44 2.86 11.67
N SER A 62 -1.67 1.94 12.24
CA SER A 62 -0.32 1.59 11.77
C SER A 62 -0.29 0.52 10.67
N GLU A 63 -1.41 -0.11 10.34
CA GLU A 63 -1.44 -1.20 9.37
C GLU A 63 -1.37 -0.67 7.91
N GLN A 64 -0.18 -0.66 7.29
CA GLN A 64 -0.05 -0.63 5.82
C GLN A 64 1.17 -1.39 5.25
N ARG A 65 0.81 -2.45 4.51
CA ARG A 65 1.43 -3.13 3.34
C ARG A 65 2.93 -3.45 3.33
N ARG A 66 3.20 -4.77 3.38
CA ARG A 66 4.48 -5.41 3.04
C ARG A 66 4.63 -5.57 1.52
N SER A 67 5.79 -5.22 0.97
CA SER A 67 6.18 -5.52 -0.42
C SER A 67 6.52 -7.01 -0.57
N THR A 68 6.30 -7.55 -1.76
CA THR A 68 6.45 -8.99 -2.03
C THR A 68 7.24 -9.20 -3.33
N SER A 69 8.27 -10.07 -3.29
CA SER A 69 9.25 -10.34 -4.37
C SER A 69 8.87 -11.54 -5.26
N ALA A 70 9.50 -11.72 -6.43
CA ALA A 70 9.20 -12.74 -7.44
C ALA A 70 9.15 -14.22 -6.95
N SER A 71 9.95 -14.61 -5.95
CA SER A 71 9.86 -15.95 -5.31
C SER A 71 8.52 -16.17 -4.61
N ALA A 72 7.88 -15.09 -4.20
CA ALA A 72 6.56 -15.14 -3.64
C ALA A 72 5.47 -15.38 -4.70
N PHE A 73 5.69 -15.20 -6.02
CA PHE A 73 4.66 -15.59 -7.01
C PHE A 73 4.48 -17.11 -7.06
N ALA A 74 5.56 -17.88 -7.07
CA ALA A 74 5.50 -19.34 -7.08
C ALA A 74 4.96 -19.91 -5.76
N ARG A 75 5.34 -19.29 -4.64
CA ARG A 75 4.81 -19.62 -3.30
C ARG A 75 3.39 -19.12 -3.09
N PHE A 76 3.02 -18.01 -3.73
CA PHE A 76 1.67 -17.48 -3.82
C PHE A 76 0.80 -18.51 -4.49
N LEU A 77 1.05 -18.89 -5.72
CA LEU A 77 0.21 -19.80 -6.50
C LEU A 77 0.09 -21.23 -5.92
N GLY A 78 0.81 -21.58 -4.85
CA GLY A 78 0.68 -22.89 -4.19
C GLY A 78 1.20 -24.03 -5.06
N LEU A 79 2.14 -23.74 -5.96
CA LEU A 79 2.71 -24.75 -6.84
C LEU A 79 3.36 -25.87 -5.99
N PRO A 80 3.05 -27.15 -6.27
CA PRO A 80 3.63 -28.27 -5.53
C PRO A 80 5.15 -28.20 -5.66
N THR A 81 5.84 -28.45 -4.54
CA THR A 81 7.30 -28.38 -4.34
C THR A 81 8.08 -28.49 -5.65
N LEU A 82 8.58 -27.34 -6.11
CA LEU A 82 9.48 -27.21 -7.26
C LEU A 82 10.53 -28.33 -7.18
N ASN A 83 10.52 -29.24 -8.14
CA ASN A 83 11.45 -30.36 -8.16
C ASN A 83 12.88 -29.78 -8.30
N PRO A 84 13.87 -30.19 -7.48
CA PRO A 84 15.22 -29.61 -7.50
C PRO A 84 15.98 -29.67 -8.85
N ARG A 85 15.41 -30.37 -9.84
CA ARG A 85 15.93 -30.51 -11.20
C ARG A 85 15.27 -29.59 -12.23
N MET A 86 14.22 -28.87 -11.87
CA MET A 86 13.54 -27.96 -12.80
C MET A 86 14.45 -26.78 -13.12
N ASN A 87 14.67 -26.55 -14.41
CA ASN A 87 15.34 -25.35 -14.87
C ASN A 87 14.35 -24.18 -14.81
N VAL A 88 14.88 -22.99 -14.98
CA VAL A 88 14.13 -21.72 -14.89
C VAL A 88 12.98 -21.65 -15.91
N THR A 89 13.14 -22.25 -17.09
CA THR A 89 12.10 -22.32 -18.13
C THR A 89 10.96 -23.22 -17.69
N ASP A 90 11.24 -24.39 -17.11
CA ASP A 90 10.22 -25.32 -16.60
C ASP A 90 9.34 -24.66 -15.52
N ILE A 91 9.96 -23.80 -14.68
CA ILE A 91 9.25 -23.03 -13.65
C ILE A 91 8.38 -21.96 -14.31
N SER A 92 8.91 -21.23 -15.29
CA SER A 92 8.16 -20.20 -16.01
C SER A 92 6.96 -20.78 -16.75
N ASP A 93 7.11 -21.94 -17.39
CA ASP A 93 6.01 -22.65 -18.05
C ASP A 93 4.93 -23.11 -17.09
N ALA A 94 5.32 -23.66 -15.93
CA ALA A 94 4.37 -24.05 -14.90
C ALA A 94 3.58 -22.84 -14.38
N VAL A 95 4.25 -21.71 -14.15
CA VAL A 95 3.60 -20.45 -13.77
C VAL A 95 2.65 -19.97 -14.87
N CYS A 96 3.06 -20.03 -16.13
CA CYS A 96 2.22 -19.67 -17.27
C CYS A 96 0.94 -20.49 -17.30
N GLN A 97 1.05 -21.82 -17.20
CA GLN A 97 -0.12 -22.71 -17.23
C GLN A 97 -1.09 -22.40 -16.08
N VAL A 98 -0.58 -22.18 -14.86
CA VAL A 98 -1.45 -21.81 -13.75
C VAL A 98 -2.16 -20.48 -13.98
N LEU A 99 -1.47 -19.47 -14.50
CA LEU A 99 -2.08 -18.17 -14.77
C LEU A 99 -3.11 -18.23 -15.91
N ILE A 100 -2.87 -19.06 -16.92
CA ILE A 100 -3.81 -19.34 -18.02
C ILE A 100 -5.05 -20.07 -17.50
N ASP A 101 -4.86 -21.15 -16.72
CA ASP A 101 -5.96 -21.92 -16.13
C ASP A 101 -6.79 -21.07 -15.17
N ALA A 102 -6.13 -20.15 -14.45
CA ALA A 102 -6.77 -19.16 -13.60
C ALA A 102 -7.48 -18.03 -14.39
N ARG A 103 -7.39 -18.01 -15.73
CA ARG A 103 -7.94 -16.98 -16.62
C ARG A 103 -7.49 -15.58 -16.21
N THR A 104 -6.19 -15.43 -15.98
CA THR A 104 -5.60 -14.14 -15.60
C THR A 104 -5.65 -13.17 -16.77
N ASP A 105 -6.45 -12.10 -16.65
CA ASP A 105 -6.54 -11.06 -17.68
C ASP A 105 -5.53 -9.92 -17.50
N ILE A 106 -5.08 -9.67 -16.26
CA ILE A 106 -4.19 -8.55 -15.91
C ILE A 106 -3.11 -9.02 -14.92
N VAL A 107 -1.86 -8.65 -15.21
CA VAL A 107 -0.71 -8.81 -14.29
C VAL A 107 -0.16 -7.43 -13.95
N VAL A 108 -0.17 -7.08 -12.66
CA VAL A 108 0.37 -5.81 -12.16
C VAL A 108 1.69 -6.04 -11.44
N VAL A 109 2.74 -5.36 -11.87
CA VAL A 109 4.06 -5.37 -11.25
C VAL A 109 4.32 -3.98 -10.68
N ASP A 110 4.20 -3.85 -9.37
CA ASP A 110 4.47 -2.61 -8.66
C ASP A 110 5.96 -2.46 -8.33
N GLU A 111 6.39 -1.23 -8.03
CA GLU A 111 7.76 -0.92 -7.61
C GLU A 111 8.85 -1.39 -8.60
N ILE A 112 8.57 -1.36 -9.91
CA ILE A 112 9.47 -1.87 -10.95
C ILE A 112 10.85 -1.20 -10.95
N HIS A 113 10.94 0.02 -10.43
CA HIS A 113 12.19 0.78 -10.27
C HIS A 113 13.18 0.13 -9.29
N ASN A 114 12.74 -0.84 -8.48
CA ASN A 114 13.64 -1.65 -7.65
C ASN A 114 14.35 -2.76 -8.45
N LEU A 115 14.02 -2.92 -9.73
CA LEU A 115 14.65 -3.91 -10.60
C LEU A 115 15.99 -3.37 -11.12
N ASN A 116 17.08 -3.87 -10.56
CA ASN A 116 18.43 -3.50 -10.98
C ASN A 116 18.94 -4.41 -12.12
N LEU A 117 18.80 -3.93 -13.36
CA LEU A 117 19.23 -4.64 -14.58
C LEU A 117 20.74 -4.85 -14.71
N ASP A 118 21.58 -4.15 -13.93
CA ASP A 118 23.03 -4.34 -13.95
C ASP A 118 23.49 -5.55 -13.13
N THR A 119 22.56 -6.19 -12.42
CA THR A 119 22.81 -7.41 -11.65
C THR A 119 22.30 -8.63 -12.39
N ARG A 120 23.00 -9.76 -12.26
CA ARG A 120 22.57 -11.05 -12.82
C ARG A 120 21.14 -11.43 -12.42
N ALA A 121 20.75 -11.15 -11.18
CA ALA A 121 19.40 -11.41 -10.68
C ALA A 121 18.34 -10.53 -11.37
N GLY A 122 18.66 -9.26 -11.64
CA GLY A 122 17.76 -8.36 -12.37
C GLY A 122 17.68 -8.70 -13.86
N GLU A 123 18.78 -9.15 -14.47
CA GLU A 123 18.76 -9.68 -15.84
C GLU A 123 17.84 -10.89 -15.96
N GLU A 124 17.97 -11.87 -15.06
CA GLU A 124 17.11 -13.06 -15.02
C GLU A 124 15.62 -12.68 -14.86
N LEU A 125 15.31 -11.71 -14.00
CA LEU A 125 13.94 -11.21 -13.83
C LEU A 125 13.41 -10.50 -15.07
N SER A 126 14.24 -9.72 -15.78
CA SER A 126 13.87 -9.06 -17.04
C SER A 126 13.52 -10.08 -18.13
N ASP A 127 14.34 -11.14 -18.25
CA ASP A 127 14.12 -12.21 -19.21
C ASP A 127 12.82 -13.00 -18.88
N HIS A 128 12.48 -13.20 -17.60
CA HIS A 128 11.18 -13.76 -17.19
C HIS A 128 10.00 -12.86 -17.55
N LEU A 129 10.08 -11.57 -17.26
CA LEU A 129 9.00 -10.63 -17.58
C LEU A 129 8.74 -10.62 -19.08
N LYS A 130 9.80 -10.63 -19.89
CA LYS A 130 9.68 -10.77 -21.34
C LYS A 130 8.99 -12.09 -21.72
N TYR A 131 9.46 -13.21 -21.17
CA TYR A 131 8.87 -14.52 -21.43
C TYR A 131 7.38 -14.54 -21.12
N PHE A 132 7.00 -14.05 -19.95
CA PHE A 132 5.61 -13.97 -19.52
C PHE A 132 4.76 -13.09 -20.43
N THR A 133 5.26 -11.92 -20.85
CA THR A 133 4.52 -11.04 -21.78
C THR A 133 4.30 -11.66 -23.16
N GLU A 134 5.13 -12.63 -23.57
CA GLU A 134 5.01 -13.32 -24.86
C GLU A 134 4.08 -14.53 -24.80
N HIS A 135 3.96 -15.17 -23.63
CA HIS A 135 3.28 -16.47 -23.48
C HIS A 135 1.98 -16.41 -22.67
N LEU A 136 1.74 -15.30 -21.94
CA LEU A 136 0.49 -15.10 -21.21
C LEU A 136 -0.48 -14.24 -22.02
N PRO A 137 -1.75 -14.66 -22.15
CA PRO A 137 -2.80 -13.84 -22.73
C PRO A 137 -3.31 -12.80 -21.71
N ALA A 138 -2.41 -12.08 -21.05
CA ALA A 138 -2.71 -11.11 -20.00
C ALA A 138 -2.10 -9.75 -20.32
N THR A 139 -2.79 -8.67 -19.91
CA THR A 139 -2.26 -7.32 -20.00
C THR A 139 -1.30 -7.06 -18.85
N PHE A 140 -0.07 -6.67 -19.17
CA PHE A 140 0.94 -6.31 -18.18
C PHE A 140 0.90 -4.82 -17.86
N VAL A 141 0.81 -4.49 -16.58
CA VAL A 141 0.88 -3.12 -16.05
C VAL A 141 2.08 -3.01 -15.14
N TYR A 142 3.03 -2.15 -15.49
CA TYR A 142 4.21 -1.86 -14.68
C TYR A 142 4.04 -0.52 -13.98
N ALA A 143 4.16 -0.50 -12.66
CA ALA A 143 4.08 0.70 -11.83
C ALA A 143 5.41 0.93 -11.10
N GLY A 144 5.78 2.20 -10.95
CA GLY A 144 6.99 2.60 -10.24
C GLY A 144 7.28 4.09 -10.38
N ILE A 145 8.22 4.57 -9.58
CA ILE A 145 8.68 5.96 -9.65
C ILE A 145 9.81 6.10 -10.68
N ASP A 146 9.75 7.18 -11.46
CA ASP A 146 10.81 7.60 -12.37
C ASP A 146 11.34 6.48 -13.29
N VAL A 147 10.44 5.62 -13.77
CA VAL A 147 10.81 4.34 -14.40
C VAL A 147 11.69 4.53 -15.63
N GLU A 148 11.45 5.59 -16.41
CA GLU A 148 12.27 5.95 -17.57
C GLU A 148 13.72 6.27 -17.21
N ARG A 149 13.98 6.80 -16.01
CA ARG A 149 15.32 7.16 -15.53
C ARG A 149 15.92 6.09 -14.62
N SER A 150 15.11 5.24 -14.02
CA SER A 150 15.52 4.15 -13.12
C SER A 150 16.37 3.05 -13.78
N GLY A 151 16.54 3.11 -15.10
CA GLY A 151 17.31 2.14 -15.87
C GLY A 151 16.52 0.93 -16.34
N VAL A 152 15.32 0.69 -15.77
CA VAL A 152 14.41 -0.42 -16.13
C VAL A 152 14.09 -0.47 -17.64
N PHE A 153 13.99 0.69 -18.29
CA PHE A 153 13.71 0.81 -19.73
C PHE A 153 14.91 1.24 -20.57
N THR A 154 16.09 1.34 -19.98
CA THR A 154 17.32 1.73 -20.69
C THR A 154 18.17 0.49 -21.04
N GLY A 155 19.18 0.67 -21.90
CA GLY A 155 19.99 -0.44 -22.41
C GLY A 155 19.26 -1.33 -23.44
N THR A 156 19.94 -2.37 -23.92
CA THR A 156 19.41 -3.24 -25.00
C THR A 156 18.21 -4.06 -24.55
N ARG A 157 18.20 -4.56 -23.30
CA ARG A 157 17.09 -5.34 -22.73
C ARG A 157 15.92 -4.46 -22.30
N GLY A 158 16.17 -3.37 -21.58
CA GLY A 158 15.12 -2.43 -21.17
C GLY A 158 14.34 -1.85 -22.36
N ARG A 159 15.00 -1.59 -23.49
CA ARG A 159 14.33 -1.18 -24.73
C ARG A 159 13.39 -2.22 -25.33
N GLN A 160 13.64 -3.52 -25.14
CA GLN A 160 12.75 -4.58 -25.61
C GLN A 160 11.43 -4.60 -24.83
N LEU A 161 11.51 -4.34 -23.52
CA LEU A 161 10.33 -4.20 -22.68
C LEU A 161 9.60 -2.88 -22.96
N ALA A 162 10.35 -1.77 -23.04
CA ALA A 162 9.80 -0.45 -23.32
C ALA A 162 9.09 -0.37 -24.68
N GLY A 163 9.64 -1.02 -25.72
CA GLY A 163 9.03 -1.06 -27.05
C GLY A 163 7.68 -1.76 -27.13
N ARG A 164 7.26 -2.44 -26.06
CA ARG A 164 5.96 -3.12 -25.94
C ARG A 164 5.01 -2.42 -24.97
N CYS A 165 5.47 -1.37 -24.30
CA CYS A 165 4.71 -0.66 -23.27
C CYS A 165 4.28 0.72 -23.77
N ALA A 166 3.09 1.14 -23.37
CA ALA A 166 2.72 2.54 -23.37
C ALA A 166 3.04 3.13 -22.00
N VAL A 167 3.75 4.26 -21.96
CA VAL A 167 4.05 4.96 -20.70
C VAL A 167 2.89 5.89 -20.38
N ILE A 168 2.31 5.74 -19.19
CA ILE A 168 1.31 6.65 -18.64
C ILE A 168 1.96 7.38 -17.46
N HIS A 169 2.12 8.70 -17.59
CA HIS A 169 2.62 9.52 -16.50
C HIS A 169 1.48 9.86 -15.54
N THR A 170 1.67 9.51 -14.27
CA THR A 170 0.81 9.97 -13.18
C THR A 170 1.43 11.19 -12.51
N SER A 171 0.64 12.22 -12.27
CA SER A 171 1.05 13.39 -11.48
C SER A 171 0.52 13.28 -10.04
N PRO A 172 1.03 14.11 -9.10
CA PRO A 172 0.39 14.28 -7.81
C PRO A 172 -1.10 14.60 -7.97
N PHE A 173 -1.89 14.21 -6.98
CA PHE A 173 -3.34 14.32 -7.06
C PHE A 173 -3.74 15.81 -7.15
N PRO A 174 -4.50 16.23 -8.19
CA PRO A 174 -4.85 17.63 -8.37
C PRO A 174 -5.82 18.10 -7.28
N PHE A 175 -5.80 19.40 -6.97
CA PHE A 175 -6.78 19.97 -6.06
C PHE A 175 -8.15 20.06 -6.76
N GLY A 176 -9.17 19.44 -6.18
CA GLY A 176 -10.53 19.35 -6.74
C GLY A 176 -11.44 18.47 -5.89
N ASP A 177 -12.63 18.16 -6.42
CA ASP A 177 -13.66 17.41 -5.70
C ASP A 177 -13.20 15.98 -5.36
N GLU A 178 -12.40 15.36 -6.22
CA GLU A 178 -11.84 14.03 -5.97
C GLU A 178 -10.80 14.05 -4.85
N TRP A 179 -10.05 15.16 -4.68
CA TRP A 179 -9.12 15.33 -3.57
C TRP A 179 -9.88 15.49 -2.26
N THR A 180 -10.95 16.29 -2.27
CA THR A 180 -11.84 16.44 -1.12
C THR A 180 -12.49 15.11 -0.75
N SER A 181 -12.89 14.31 -1.75
CA SER A 181 -13.44 12.97 -1.55
C SER A 181 -12.41 12.00 -0.97
N LEU A 182 -11.15 12.06 -1.41
CA LEU A 182 -10.05 11.29 -0.85
C LEU A 182 -9.81 11.65 0.62
N VAL A 183 -9.79 12.95 0.96
CA VAL A 183 -9.65 13.42 2.33
C VAL A 183 -10.82 12.94 3.20
N ALA A 184 -12.06 13.06 2.72
CA ALA A 184 -13.25 12.57 3.43
C ALA A 184 -13.19 11.06 3.68
N ALA A 185 -12.74 10.27 2.69
CA ALA A 185 -12.57 8.83 2.84
C ALA A 185 -11.51 8.49 3.90
N MET A 186 -10.37 9.20 3.91
CA MET A 186 -9.34 9.02 4.94
C MET A 186 -9.84 9.45 6.33
N GLU A 187 -10.56 10.56 6.43
CA GLU A 187 -11.18 11.04 7.67
C GLU A 187 -12.15 10.00 8.25
N GLY A 188 -12.96 9.35 7.42
CA GLY A 188 -13.88 8.28 7.84
C GLY A 188 -13.20 7.05 8.44
N THR A 189 -11.89 6.88 8.23
CA THR A 189 -11.10 5.80 8.87
C THR A 189 -10.59 6.16 10.26
N LEU A 190 -10.69 7.43 10.68
CA LEU A 190 -10.24 7.87 11.99
C LEU A 190 -11.07 7.23 13.09
N ARG A 191 -10.37 6.78 14.14
CA ARG A 191 -10.97 6.20 15.33
C ARG A 191 -10.54 7.06 16.50
N LEU A 192 -11.12 8.26 16.60
CA LEU A 192 -10.83 9.28 17.60
C LEU A 192 -12.15 9.75 18.22
N HIS A 193 -12.24 9.74 19.56
CA HIS A 193 -13.51 9.98 20.27
C HIS A 193 -14.02 11.41 20.12
N ARG A 194 -13.12 12.40 20.08
CA ARG A 194 -13.49 13.82 20.01
C ARG A 194 -13.37 14.40 18.59
N HIS A 195 -13.09 13.58 17.59
CA HIS A 195 -12.95 14.05 16.22
C HIS A 195 -14.30 14.22 15.55
N GLN A 196 -14.58 15.43 15.06
CA GLN A 196 -15.82 15.74 14.36
C GLN A 196 -15.68 15.43 12.86
N PRO A 197 -16.55 14.61 12.26
CA PRO A 197 -16.54 14.37 10.82
C PRO A 197 -16.66 15.68 10.02
N GLY A 198 -15.86 15.82 8.98
CA GLY A 198 -15.80 17.01 8.12
C GLY A 198 -14.75 18.03 8.55
N THR A 199 -14.05 17.82 9.67
CA THR A 199 -12.94 18.66 10.11
C THR A 199 -11.81 18.66 9.08
N LEU A 200 -11.40 17.48 8.59
CA LEU A 200 -10.32 17.40 7.60
C LEU A 200 -10.77 17.86 6.21
N VAL A 201 -12.04 17.62 5.86
CA VAL A 201 -12.65 18.14 4.63
C VAL A 201 -12.61 19.68 4.60
N ALA A 202 -12.89 20.35 5.72
CA ALA A 202 -12.80 21.80 5.81
C ALA A 202 -11.37 22.33 5.56
N ASP A 203 -10.34 21.55 5.94
CA ASP A 203 -8.92 21.85 5.75
C ASP A 203 -8.32 21.24 4.47
N THR A 204 -9.13 20.79 3.50
CA THR A 204 -8.66 20.10 2.29
C THR A 204 -7.63 20.89 1.48
N LYS A 205 -7.75 22.24 1.44
CA LYS A 205 -6.76 23.14 0.80
C LYS A 205 -5.44 23.21 1.56
N TYR A 206 -5.49 23.14 2.89
CA TYR A 206 -4.28 23.05 3.71
C TYR A 206 -3.58 21.71 3.45
N LEU A 207 -4.32 20.61 3.53
CA LEU A 207 -3.82 19.26 3.30
C LEU A 207 -3.17 19.11 1.92
N HIS A 208 -3.81 19.65 0.87
CA HIS A 208 -3.27 19.61 -0.49
C HIS A 208 -1.91 20.31 -0.58
N ARG A 209 -1.83 21.56 -0.09
CA ARG A 209 -0.59 22.33 -0.09
C ARG A 209 0.50 21.69 0.75
N ARG A 210 0.13 21.13 1.91
CA ARG A 210 1.07 20.55 2.87
C ARG A 210 1.69 19.25 2.35
N THR A 211 0.96 18.51 1.52
CA THR A 211 1.36 17.21 0.98
C THR A 211 1.75 17.26 -0.50
N ASN A 212 1.55 18.42 -1.15
CA ASN A 212 1.68 18.62 -2.58
C ASN A 212 0.87 17.59 -3.41
N GLY A 213 -0.32 17.21 -2.93
CA GLY A 213 -1.17 16.20 -3.58
C GLY A 213 -0.65 14.76 -3.50
N MET A 214 0.42 14.50 -2.74
CA MET A 214 0.97 13.15 -2.59
C MET A 214 0.14 12.35 -1.59
N ILE A 215 -0.56 11.32 -2.07
CA ILE A 215 -1.43 10.46 -1.25
C ILE A 215 -0.64 9.79 -0.11
N GLY A 216 0.58 9.31 -0.37
CA GLY A 216 1.44 8.71 0.66
C GLY A 216 1.78 9.70 1.78
N SER A 217 2.12 10.95 1.43
CA SER A 217 2.39 12.01 2.40
C SER A 217 1.14 12.42 3.18
N LEU A 218 -0.04 12.44 2.53
CA LEU A 218 -1.32 12.68 3.18
C LEU A 218 -1.65 11.58 4.19
N ALA A 219 -1.53 10.32 3.79
CA ALA A 219 -1.77 9.18 4.65
C ALA A 219 -0.81 9.17 5.85
N HIS A 220 0.47 9.50 5.64
CA HIS A 220 1.43 9.66 6.73
C HIS A 220 1.04 10.79 7.68
N LEU A 221 0.69 11.97 7.16
CA LEU A 221 0.28 13.13 7.96
C LEU A 221 -0.93 12.81 8.85
N ILE A 222 -2.02 12.31 8.26
CA ILE A 222 -3.26 12.01 8.98
C ILE A 222 -3.03 10.92 10.03
N ARG A 223 -2.31 9.86 9.67
CA ARG A 223 -1.99 8.75 10.58
C ARG A 223 -1.16 9.21 11.77
N SER A 224 -0.08 9.95 11.51
CA SER A 224 0.81 10.45 12.56
C SER A 224 0.10 11.45 13.46
N ALA A 225 -0.76 12.32 12.90
CA ALA A 225 -1.61 13.21 13.69
C ALA A 225 -2.62 12.44 14.55
N ALA A 226 -3.25 11.39 14.01
CA ALA A 226 -4.18 10.56 14.76
C ALA A 226 -3.51 9.84 15.94
N ILE A 227 -2.33 9.25 15.72
CA ILE A 227 -1.55 8.61 16.78
C ILE A 227 -1.14 9.63 17.85
N GLN A 228 -0.66 10.82 17.45
CA GLN A 228 -0.34 11.87 18.43
C GLN A 228 -1.58 12.38 19.19
N ALA A 229 -2.76 12.43 18.55
CA ALA A 229 -4.00 12.82 19.21
C ALA A 229 -4.42 11.80 20.30
N MET A 230 -4.17 10.51 20.08
CA MET A 230 -4.38 9.45 21.08
C MET A 230 -3.38 9.59 22.23
N LEU A 231 -2.08 9.69 21.91
CA LEU A 231 -1.02 9.78 22.92
C LEU A 231 -1.10 11.05 23.79
N SER A 232 -1.67 12.14 23.25
CA SER A 232 -1.91 13.39 23.98
C SER A 232 -3.28 13.46 24.64
N GLU A 233 -4.11 12.42 24.51
CA GLU A 233 -5.50 12.37 24.98
C GLU A 233 -6.41 13.51 24.47
N THR A 234 -5.96 14.23 23.44
CA THR A 234 -6.75 15.29 22.79
C THR A 234 -7.89 14.69 21.97
N GLU A 235 -7.68 13.48 21.43
CA GLU A 235 -8.71 12.69 20.74
C GLU A 235 -9.31 13.39 19.51
N GLN A 236 -8.58 14.35 18.93
CA GLN A 236 -8.99 15.09 17.74
C GLN A 236 -7.77 15.48 16.90
N VAL A 237 -7.84 15.25 15.59
CA VAL A 237 -6.89 15.87 14.64
C VAL A 237 -7.28 17.32 14.41
N THR A 238 -6.37 18.23 14.74
CA THR A 238 -6.48 19.67 14.43
C THR A 238 -5.36 20.10 13.50
N ARG A 239 -5.48 21.29 12.93
CA ARG A 239 -4.45 21.85 12.07
C ARG A 239 -3.14 22.13 12.82
N GLU A 240 -3.24 22.60 14.05
CA GLU A 240 -2.07 22.84 14.91
C GLU A 240 -1.32 21.54 15.17
N LEU A 241 -2.03 20.43 15.40
CA LEU A 241 -1.43 19.11 15.55
C LEU A 241 -0.80 18.62 14.23
N MET A 242 -1.45 18.85 13.08
CA MET A 242 -0.86 18.50 11.78
C MET A 242 0.41 19.30 11.47
N ASP A 243 0.52 20.54 11.97
CA ASP A 243 1.71 21.37 11.80
C ASP A 243 2.92 20.87 12.61
N THR A 244 2.71 20.11 13.70
CA THR A 244 3.81 19.47 14.46
C THR A 244 4.33 18.19 13.80
N VAL A 245 3.54 17.59 12.90
CA VAL A 245 3.91 16.36 12.21
C VAL A 245 4.91 16.65 11.10
N LEU A 246 6.06 15.98 11.18
CA LEU A 246 7.05 15.96 10.10
C LEU A 246 6.51 15.12 8.94
N ILE A 247 6.52 15.67 7.73
CA ILE A 247 6.17 14.93 6.51
C ILE A 247 7.45 14.59 5.78
N ASP A 248 7.51 13.38 5.25
CA ASP A 248 8.66 12.81 4.55
C ASP A 248 9.29 13.72 3.48
N TYR A 249 10.58 13.50 3.26
CA TYR A 249 11.46 14.24 2.36
C TYR A 249 10.91 14.39 0.92
N ALA A 250 10.09 13.44 0.44
CA ALA A 250 9.48 13.47 -0.89
C ALA A 250 8.50 14.65 -1.10
N ALA A 251 7.78 15.07 -0.06
CA ALA A 251 6.92 16.27 -0.13
C ALA A 251 7.76 17.56 -0.19
N HIS A 252 8.94 17.56 0.45
CA HIS A 252 9.88 18.69 0.39
C HIS A 252 10.51 18.86 -1.00
N THR A 253 10.85 17.77 -1.69
CA THR A 253 11.50 17.85 -3.02
C THR A 253 10.53 18.22 -4.15
N ALA A 254 9.26 17.80 -4.07
CA ALA A 254 8.24 18.18 -5.06
C ALA A 254 7.85 19.67 -4.98
N ALA A 255 7.83 20.24 -3.76
CA ALA A 255 7.59 21.67 -3.54
C ALA A 255 8.72 22.55 -4.10
N GLN A 256 9.97 22.08 -4.05
CA GLN A 256 11.12 22.80 -4.61
C GLN A 256 11.14 22.81 -6.15
N ARG A 257 10.67 21.74 -6.81
CA ARG A 257 10.61 21.65 -8.28
C ARG A 257 9.47 22.45 -8.91
N SER A 258 8.41 22.75 -8.17
CA SER A 258 7.29 23.57 -8.65
C SER A 258 7.54 25.08 -8.51
N ALA A 259 8.64 25.46 -7.85
CA ALA A 259 9.05 26.83 -7.61
C ALA A 259 10.26 27.27 -8.47
N SER A 260 10.68 26.43 -9.43
CA SER A 260 11.73 26.71 -10.42
C SER A 260 11.17 26.62 -11.83
#